data_AF-A0A952V2A7-F1
#
_entry.id   AF-A0A952V2A7-F1
#
_cell.length_a   1.000
_cell.length_b   1.000
_cell.length_c   1.000
_cell.angle_alpha   90.00
_cell.angle_beta   90.00
_cell.angle_gamma   90.00
#
_symmetry.space_group_name_H-M   'P 1'
#
loop_
_entity.id
_entity.type
_entity.pdbx_description
1 polymer ?
#
loop_
_entity_poly.entity_id
_entity_poly.type
_entity_poly.pdbx_seq_one_letter_code
_entity_poly.pdbx_strand_id
1 'polypeptide(L)'
;MTHVKVCGVTSVADAVACAELGASAIGLNFIPSSPRCIDVARARAISDALAALPKPPLVVGVVADMPADALRALVSDARLGCLQLHGAEPPSALEPLLPHAYKAIRVATAADVALARTYPGEYILVDAKVDGALGGTGATFDWSLVRDLARERRLTLAGGLRPDNVARAIAEVAPWCVDVASGVEHAPGVKDLTAVREFMLNVGGVLNVGGVLNVGGVLNVGGVAPDTPTPDTALALRARVASRPHARPLLGPPLGPPGPPGPLPAPPLGGPGAAERVPPLEPPPGPPLGGPGAAERAPPRAERPLAGELERAEPSRTRQRPLAGELERAEPSRTRQTSPRRGRSGR
;
A
#
# COMPACT_ATOMS: atom_id res chain seq x y z
N MET A 1 3.09 -17.33 -13.37
CA MET A 1 3.58 -15.95 -13.58
C MET A 1 3.25 -15.17 -12.32
N THR A 2 4.23 -14.49 -11.74
CA THR A 2 4.06 -13.73 -10.49
C THR A 2 3.48 -12.36 -10.78
N HIS A 3 2.46 -11.95 -10.02
CA HIS A 3 1.87 -10.62 -10.11
C HIS A 3 2.74 -9.57 -9.44
N VAL A 4 2.58 -8.31 -9.83
CA VAL A 4 3.30 -7.18 -9.20
C VAL A 4 2.31 -6.13 -8.72
N LYS A 5 2.43 -5.77 -7.45
CA LYS A 5 1.78 -4.60 -6.86
C LYS A 5 2.82 -3.50 -6.64
N VAL A 6 2.52 -2.29 -7.11
CA VAL A 6 3.30 -1.09 -6.81
C VAL A 6 2.53 -0.26 -5.79
N CYS A 7 3.07 -0.14 -4.58
CA CYS A 7 2.37 0.38 -3.40
C CYS A 7 2.86 1.77 -3.01
N GLY A 8 1.98 2.57 -2.38
CA GLY A 8 2.29 3.92 -1.93
C GLY A 8 2.45 4.91 -3.08
N VAL A 9 1.64 4.76 -4.13
CA VAL A 9 1.58 5.69 -5.25
C VAL A 9 0.76 6.91 -4.85
N THR A 10 1.28 8.11 -5.13
CA THR A 10 0.66 9.37 -4.69
C THR A 10 0.19 10.28 -5.83
N SER A 11 0.58 9.98 -7.07
CA SER A 11 0.29 10.80 -8.24
C SER A 11 -0.43 9.97 -9.33
N VAL A 12 -1.26 10.65 -10.14
CA VAL A 12 -1.92 10.03 -11.31
C VAL A 12 -0.89 9.59 -12.35
N ALA A 13 0.14 10.41 -12.58
CA ALA A 13 1.19 10.13 -13.55
C ALA A 13 1.94 8.84 -13.20
N ASP A 14 2.36 8.70 -11.94
CA ASP A 14 3.06 7.50 -11.45
C ASP A 14 2.17 6.27 -11.54
N ALA A 15 0.88 6.39 -11.18
CA ALA A 15 -0.07 5.29 -11.23
C ALA A 15 -0.26 4.76 -12.66
N VAL A 16 -0.50 5.66 -13.61
CA VAL A 16 -0.67 5.31 -15.03
C VAL A 16 0.62 4.70 -15.59
N ALA A 17 1.77 5.31 -15.32
CA ALA A 17 3.06 4.77 -15.79
C ALA A 17 3.36 3.38 -15.22
N CYS A 18 3.09 3.15 -13.93
CA CYS A 18 3.24 1.82 -13.31
C CYS A 18 2.30 0.79 -13.96
N ALA A 19 1.05 1.17 -14.26
CA ALA A 19 0.09 0.30 -14.93
C ALA A 19 0.54 -0.05 -16.36
N GLU A 20 1.03 0.92 -17.12
CA GLU A 20 1.57 0.71 -18.48
C GLU A 20 2.83 -0.18 -18.49
N LEU A 21 3.63 -0.13 -17.42
CA LEU A 21 4.76 -1.04 -17.19
C LEU A 21 4.34 -2.45 -16.78
N GLY A 22 3.05 -2.71 -16.59
CA GLY A 22 2.51 -4.04 -16.32
C GLY A 22 2.23 -4.34 -14.85
N ALA A 23 2.18 -3.34 -13.97
CA ALA A 23 1.70 -3.54 -12.61
C ALA A 23 0.30 -4.16 -12.62
N SER A 24 0.12 -5.26 -11.88
CA SER A 24 -1.17 -5.92 -11.72
C SER A 24 -2.06 -5.20 -10.70
N ALA A 25 -1.45 -4.48 -9.76
CA ALA A 25 -2.15 -3.71 -8.74
C ALA A 25 -1.41 -2.42 -8.38
N ILE A 26 -2.17 -1.40 -7.99
CA ILE A 26 -1.67 -0.12 -7.48
C ILE A 26 -2.17 0.06 -6.04
N GLY A 27 -1.25 0.28 -5.11
CA GLY A 27 -1.55 0.49 -3.70
C GLY A 27 -1.63 1.97 -3.33
N LEU A 28 -2.75 2.40 -2.77
CA LEU A 28 -3.02 3.76 -2.30
C LEU A 28 -3.07 3.75 -0.77
N ASN A 29 -2.25 4.57 -0.11
CA ASN A 29 -2.09 4.52 1.34
C ASN A 29 -2.96 5.57 2.04
N PHE A 30 -3.74 5.16 3.04
CA PHE A 30 -4.63 6.00 3.85
C PHE A 30 -4.25 6.02 5.34
N ILE A 31 -3.05 5.53 5.69
CA ILE A 31 -2.53 5.54 7.06
C ILE A 31 -1.91 6.92 7.33
N PRO A 32 -2.47 7.74 8.24
CA PRO A 32 -2.04 9.14 8.40
C PRO A 32 -0.56 9.35 8.76
N SER A 33 0.06 8.38 9.46
CA SER A 33 1.47 8.42 9.83
C SER A 33 2.43 8.09 8.69
N SER A 34 1.92 7.63 7.55
CA SER A 34 2.73 7.25 6.39
C SER A 34 3.12 8.49 5.57
N PRO A 35 4.38 8.63 5.13
CA PRO A 35 4.77 9.70 4.20
C PRO A 35 4.14 9.53 2.80
N ARG A 36 3.46 8.40 2.57
CA ARG A 36 2.76 8.07 1.31
C ARG A 36 1.25 8.23 1.44
N CYS A 37 0.76 8.76 2.57
CA CYS A 37 -0.67 8.95 2.79
C CYS A 37 -1.24 9.94 1.77
N ILE A 38 -2.37 9.58 1.17
CA ILE A 38 -3.14 10.46 0.29
C ILE A 38 -4.57 10.62 0.80
N ASP A 39 -5.23 11.69 0.36
CA ASP A 39 -6.65 11.90 0.63
C ASP A 39 -7.55 11.15 -0.38
N VAL A 40 -8.85 11.09 -0.06
CA VAL A 40 -9.86 10.40 -0.87
C VAL A 40 -10.00 11.03 -2.27
N ALA A 41 -9.88 12.35 -2.38
CA ALA A 41 -10.01 13.05 -3.66
C ALA A 41 -8.87 12.68 -4.62
N ARG A 42 -7.63 12.63 -4.11
CA ARG A 42 -6.45 12.18 -4.84
C ARG A 42 -6.57 10.71 -5.23
N ALA A 43 -7.00 9.86 -4.30
CA ALA A 43 -7.20 8.45 -4.56
C ALA A 43 -8.25 8.23 -5.66
N ARG A 44 -9.36 8.96 -5.60
CA ARG A 44 -10.42 8.93 -6.62
C ARG A 44 -9.88 9.34 -8.00
N ALA A 45 -9.10 10.41 -8.09
CA ALA A 45 -8.50 10.85 -9.35
C ALA A 45 -7.57 9.77 -9.94
N ILE A 46 -6.79 9.08 -9.09
CA ILE A 46 -5.95 7.95 -9.51
C ILE A 46 -6.82 6.79 -10.01
N SER A 47 -7.83 6.38 -9.25
CA SER A 47 -8.73 5.28 -9.61
C SER A 47 -9.46 5.55 -10.94
N ASP A 48 -9.96 6.77 -11.14
CA ASP A 48 -10.67 7.15 -12.38
C ASP A 48 -9.72 7.13 -13.59
N ALA A 49 -8.48 7.62 -13.44
CA ALA A 49 -7.47 7.56 -14.50
C ALA A 49 -7.07 6.11 -14.85
N LEU A 50 -6.88 5.25 -13.84
CA LEU A 50 -6.56 3.85 -14.06
C LEU A 50 -7.71 3.08 -14.72
N ALA A 51 -8.95 3.37 -14.35
CA ALA A 51 -10.15 2.74 -14.93
C ALA A 51 -10.33 3.03 -16.43
N ALA A 52 -9.76 4.12 -16.93
CA ALA A 52 -9.79 4.47 -18.35
C ALA A 52 -8.78 3.67 -19.20
N LEU A 53 -7.85 2.93 -18.58
CA LEU A 53 -6.87 2.13 -19.30
C LEU A 53 -7.50 0.88 -19.93
N PRO A 54 -6.98 0.37 -21.07
CA PRO A 54 -7.52 -0.85 -21.70
C PRO A 54 -7.43 -2.11 -20.82
N LYS A 55 -6.45 -2.14 -19.92
CA LYS A 55 -6.21 -3.22 -18.96
C LYS A 55 -5.96 -2.59 -17.58
N PRO A 56 -7.01 -2.17 -16.86
CA PRO A 56 -6.85 -1.47 -15.60
C PRO A 56 -6.28 -2.43 -14.53
N PRO A 57 -5.30 -2.00 -13.73
CA PRO A 57 -4.83 -2.77 -12.58
C PRO A 57 -5.86 -2.74 -11.45
N LEU A 58 -5.74 -3.66 -10.49
CA LEU A 58 -6.52 -3.59 -9.25
C LEU A 58 -6.06 -2.40 -8.41
N VAL A 59 -6.99 -1.53 -8.01
CA VAL A 59 -6.70 -0.45 -7.05
C VAL A 59 -6.94 -0.94 -5.63
N VAL A 60 -5.88 -0.93 -4.82
CA VAL A 60 -5.88 -1.43 -3.44
C VAL A 60 -5.73 -0.28 -2.46
N GLY A 61 -6.67 -0.12 -1.53
CA GLY A 61 -6.51 0.80 -0.40
C GLY A 61 -5.78 0.15 0.76
N VAL A 62 -4.69 0.76 1.22
CA VAL A 62 -3.94 0.34 2.40
C VAL A 62 -4.42 1.15 3.59
N VAL A 63 -4.98 0.45 4.57
CA VAL A 63 -5.60 1.02 5.77
C VAL A 63 -5.05 0.34 7.01
N ALA A 64 -5.19 0.99 8.17
CA ALA A 64 -4.88 0.41 9.46
C ALA A 64 -5.95 0.82 10.48
N ASP A 65 -6.53 -0.17 11.14
CA ASP A 65 -7.39 -0.02 12.32
C ASP A 65 -8.57 0.96 12.13
N MET A 66 -9.10 1.02 10.90
CA MET A 66 -10.26 1.86 10.58
C MET A 66 -11.58 1.16 10.93
N PRO A 67 -12.59 1.89 11.42
CA PRO A 67 -13.91 1.32 11.68
C PRO A 67 -14.62 0.93 10.37
N ALA A 68 -15.47 -0.10 10.45
CA ALA A 68 -16.13 -0.70 9.28
C ALA A 68 -16.92 0.31 8.42
N ASP A 69 -17.58 1.29 9.05
CA ASP A 69 -18.35 2.31 8.33
C ASP A 69 -17.44 3.23 7.50
N ALA A 70 -16.28 3.61 8.05
CA ALA A 70 -15.29 4.40 7.35
C ALA A 70 -14.64 3.62 6.20
N LEU A 71 -14.42 2.31 6.38
CA LEU A 71 -13.94 1.44 5.30
C LEU A 71 -14.92 1.39 4.13
N ARG A 72 -16.23 1.26 4.40
CA ARG A 72 -17.25 1.23 3.34
C ARG A 72 -17.32 2.56 2.59
N ALA A 73 -17.31 3.67 3.30
CA ALA A 73 -17.26 5.00 2.68
C ALA A 73 -16.00 5.15 1.80
N LEU A 74 -14.84 4.78 2.33
CA LEU A 74 -13.56 4.87 1.62
C LEU A 74 -13.56 4.07 0.32
N VAL A 75 -14.04 2.82 0.33
CA VAL A 75 -14.13 1.97 -0.87
C VAL A 75 -14.99 2.62 -1.95
N SER A 76 -16.16 3.15 -1.56
CA SER A 76 -17.08 3.83 -2.47
C SER A 76 -16.47 5.11 -3.04
N ASP A 77 -16.00 6.00 -2.16
CA ASP A 77 -15.62 7.36 -2.52
C ASP A 77 -14.33 7.38 -3.36
N ALA A 78 -13.35 6.55 -2.99
CA ALA A 78 -12.09 6.40 -3.72
C ALA A 78 -12.14 5.34 -4.85
N ARG A 79 -13.27 4.64 -5.04
CA ARG A 79 -13.46 3.56 -6.03
C ARG A 79 -12.40 2.46 -5.94
N LEU A 80 -12.15 1.99 -4.73
CA LEU A 80 -11.18 0.92 -4.48
C LEU A 80 -11.77 -0.43 -4.89
N GLY A 81 -10.95 -1.30 -5.47
CA GLY A 81 -11.34 -2.68 -5.79
C GLY A 81 -11.06 -3.66 -4.65
N CYS A 82 -10.15 -3.31 -3.74
CA CYS A 82 -9.76 -4.16 -2.62
C CYS A 82 -9.17 -3.34 -1.46
N LEU A 83 -9.30 -3.85 -0.23
CA LEU A 83 -8.65 -3.32 0.97
C LEU A 83 -7.52 -4.22 1.45
N GLN A 84 -6.38 -3.62 1.77
CA GLN A 84 -5.29 -4.23 2.50
C GLN A 84 -5.33 -3.73 3.96
N LEU A 85 -5.69 -4.61 4.89
CA LEU A 85 -5.70 -4.31 6.32
C LEU A 85 -4.30 -4.51 6.91
N HIS A 86 -3.63 -3.42 7.27
CA HIS A 86 -2.22 -3.40 7.70
C HIS A 86 -2.05 -3.05 9.19
N GLY A 87 -3.14 -2.86 9.94
CA GLY A 87 -3.12 -2.60 11.38
C GLY A 87 -3.07 -3.87 12.24
N ALA A 88 -3.69 -3.79 13.41
CA ALA A 88 -3.89 -4.87 14.37
C ALA A 88 -5.31 -5.45 14.29
N GLU A 89 -5.98 -5.34 13.14
CA GLU A 89 -7.35 -5.78 12.95
C GLU A 89 -7.47 -7.30 13.18
N PRO A 90 -8.41 -7.80 14.02
CA PRO A 90 -8.55 -9.22 14.28
C PRO A 90 -9.17 -9.97 13.07
N PRO A 91 -9.08 -11.32 13.01
CA PRO A 91 -9.72 -12.12 11.96
C PRO A 91 -11.20 -11.79 11.73
N SER A 92 -11.97 -11.56 12.79
CA SER A 92 -13.40 -11.20 12.73
C SER A 92 -13.68 -9.86 12.06
N ALA A 93 -12.70 -8.94 12.03
CA ALA A 93 -12.83 -7.67 11.30
C ALA A 93 -12.61 -7.86 9.79
N LEU A 94 -11.88 -8.90 9.38
CA LEU A 94 -11.63 -9.20 7.97
C LEU A 94 -12.80 -9.97 7.33
N GLU A 95 -13.40 -10.93 8.04
CA GLU A 95 -14.49 -11.79 7.54
C GLU A 95 -15.57 -11.05 6.74
N PRO A 96 -16.19 -9.97 7.24
CA PRO A 96 -17.28 -9.28 6.53
C PRO A 96 -16.81 -8.50 5.30
N LEU A 97 -15.49 -8.33 5.11
CA LEU A 97 -14.90 -7.60 3.99
C LEU A 97 -14.46 -8.52 2.85
N LEU A 98 -14.45 -9.85 3.08
CA LEU A 98 -14.11 -10.83 2.05
C LEU A 98 -15.19 -10.89 0.95
N PRO A 99 -14.81 -11.16 -0.32
CA PRO A 99 -13.46 -11.42 -0.82
C PRO A 99 -12.67 -10.15 -1.21
N HIS A 100 -13.19 -8.96 -0.89
CA HIS A 100 -12.62 -7.68 -1.32
C HIS A 100 -11.60 -7.10 -0.33
N ALA A 101 -11.06 -7.92 0.57
CA ALA A 101 -10.02 -7.51 1.50
C ALA A 101 -9.03 -8.63 1.79
N TYR A 102 -7.84 -8.27 2.22
CA TYR A 102 -6.85 -9.22 2.76
C TYR A 102 -6.06 -8.59 3.89
N LYS A 103 -5.50 -9.45 4.75
CA LYS A 103 -4.63 -9.03 5.85
C LYS A 103 -3.19 -8.93 5.40
N ALA A 104 -2.50 -7.89 5.86
CA ALA A 104 -1.05 -7.83 5.90
C ALA A 104 -0.54 -8.22 7.29
N ILE A 105 0.41 -9.15 7.34
CA ILE A 105 1.07 -9.65 8.54
C ILE A 105 2.55 -9.32 8.48
N ARG A 106 3.09 -8.76 9.56
CA ARG A 106 4.52 -8.50 9.71
C ARG A 106 5.20 -9.76 10.24
N VAL A 107 6.18 -10.27 9.50
CA VAL A 107 6.85 -11.54 9.80
C VAL A 107 8.29 -11.29 10.22
N ALA A 108 8.67 -11.87 11.36
CA ALA A 108 10.06 -12.07 11.77
C ALA A 108 10.32 -13.49 12.29
N THR A 109 9.28 -14.21 12.71
CA THR A 109 9.37 -15.51 13.38
C THR A 109 8.32 -16.48 12.86
N ALA A 110 8.50 -17.77 13.15
CA ALA A 110 7.51 -18.80 12.84
C ALA A 110 6.15 -18.57 13.55
N ALA A 111 6.14 -17.90 14.70
CA ALA A 111 4.91 -17.53 15.40
C ALA A 111 4.08 -16.51 14.60
N ASP A 112 4.72 -15.57 13.90
CA ASP A 112 4.03 -14.61 13.04
C ASP A 112 3.39 -15.33 11.83
N VAL A 113 4.05 -16.37 11.30
CA VAL A 113 3.50 -17.20 10.22
C VAL A 113 2.33 -18.05 10.72
N ALA A 114 2.40 -18.57 11.95
CA ALA A 114 1.28 -19.25 12.59
C ALA A 114 0.08 -18.31 12.78
N LEU A 115 0.32 -17.06 13.22
CA LEU A 115 -0.71 -16.03 13.28
C LEU A 115 -1.31 -15.74 11.90
N ALA A 116 -0.49 -15.66 10.84
CA ALA A 116 -0.97 -15.45 9.49
C ALA A 116 -2.01 -16.49 9.04
N ARG A 117 -1.86 -17.75 9.47
CA ARG A 117 -2.80 -18.84 9.16
C ARG A 117 -4.15 -18.71 9.88
N THR A 118 -4.25 -17.94 10.97
CA THR A 118 -5.54 -17.76 11.67
C THR A 118 -6.47 -16.78 10.94
N TYR A 119 -5.94 -15.98 10.01
CA TYR A 119 -6.76 -15.05 9.23
C TYR A 119 -7.48 -15.75 8.07
N PRO A 120 -8.78 -15.47 7.89
CA PRO A 120 -9.58 -16.06 6.83
C PRO A 120 -9.21 -15.48 5.46
N GLY A 121 -9.82 -16.04 4.41
CA GLY A 121 -9.64 -15.61 3.02
C GLY A 121 -8.57 -16.38 2.26
N GLU A 122 -8.46 -16.14 0.96
CA GLU A 122 -7.47 -16.80 0.09
C GLU A 122 -6.16 -16.02 0.04
N TYR A 123 -6.25 -14.69 0.03
CA TYR A 123 -5.13 -13.77 -0.13
C TYR A 123 -4.54 -13.38 1.22
N ILE A 124 -3.22 -13.20 1.24
CA ILE A 124 -2.51 -12.67 2.41
C ILE A 124 -1.27 -11.91 1.95
N LEU A 125 -0.90 -10.86 2.66
CA LEU A 125 0.37 -10.18 2.47
C LEU A 125 1.28 -10.44 3.66
N VAL A 126 2.55 -10.72 3.39
CA VAL A 126 3.59 -10.79 4.42
C VAL A 126 4.61 -9.68 4.18
N ASP A 127 4.90 -8.90 5.21
CA ASP A 127 5.86 -7.79 5.19
C ASP A 127 6.97 -8.03 6.22
N ALA A 128 8.14 -7.42 6.00
CA ALA A 128 9.23 -7.49 6.98
C ALA A 128 8.85 -6.70 8.24
N LYS A 129 8.99 -7.32 9.40
CA LYS A 129 8.79 -6.64 10.68
C LYS A 129 9.96 -5.68 10.95
N VAL A 130 9.68 -4.39 11.02
CA VAL A 130 10.60 -3.37 11.51
C VAL A 130 9.93 -2.61 12.64
N ASP A 131 10.64 -2.44 13.75
CA ASP A 131 10.11 -1.77 14.94
C ASP A 131 9.73 -0.32 14.61
N GLY A 132 8.54 0.11 15.07
CA GLY A 132 8.03 1.47 14.88
C GLY A 132 7.45 1.79 13.49
N ALA A 133 7.46 0.86 12.53
CA ALA A 133 6.90 1.08 11.20
C ALA A 133 5.83 0.04 10.81
N LEU A 134 4.82 0.50 10.07
CA LEU A 134 3.77 -0.33 9.45
C LEU A 134 4.16 -0.72 8.01
N GLY A 135 5.45 -0.87 7.71
CA GLY A 135 5.97 -1.22 6.37
C GLY A 135 6.75 -0.11 5.66
N GLY A 136 7.25 -0.40 4.46
CA GLY A 136 7.93 0.58 3.58
C GLY A 136 9.33 1.03 4.02
N THR A 137 10.00 0.26 4.88
CA THR A 137 11.31 0.57 5.49
C THR A 137 12.51 0.11 4.67
N GLY A 138 12.32 -0.77 3.68
CA GLY A 138 13.41 -1.32 2.87
C GLY A 138 14.11 -2.56 3.47
N ALA A 139 13.75 -2.99 4.68
CA ALA A 139 14.30 -4.18 5.31
C ALA A 139 13.68 -5.47 4.77
N THR A 140 14.47 -6.53 4.67
CA THR A 140 14.03 -7.89 4.32
C THR A 140 14.04 -8.79 5.56
N PHE A 141 13.32 -9.92 5.51
CA PHE A 141 13.37 -10.97 6.55
C PHE A 141 13.79 -12.31 5.93
N ASP A 142 13.95 -13.35 6.75
CA ASP A 142 14.21 -14.70 6.25
C ASP A 142 12.97 -15.24 5.50
N TRP A 143 13.02 -15.16 4.17
CA TRP A 143 11.95 -15.57 3.28
C TRP A 143 11.61 -17.06 3.36
N SER A 144 12.52 -17.89 3.88
CA SER A 144 12.27 -19.31 4.04
C SER A 144 11.09 -19.61 4.97
N LEU A 145 10.81 -18.71 5.93
CA LEU A 145 9.72 -18.81 6.88
C LEU A 145 8.33 -18.88 6.23
N VAL A 146 8.18 -18.31 5.03
CA VAL A 146 6.86 -18.15 4.37
C VAL A 146 6.67 -19.05 3.16
N ARG A 147 7.61 -19.94 2.85
CA ARG A 147 7.53 -20.85 1.69
C ARG A 147 6.30 -21.76 1.74
N ASP A 148 6.02 -22.36 2.89
CA ASP A 148 4.85 -23.24 3.03
C ASP A 148 3.54 -22.43 3.00
N LEU A 149 3.53 -21.25 3.63
CA LEU A 149 2.38 -20.35 3.56
C LEU A 149 2.07 -19.92 2.12
N ALA A 150 3.10 -19.72 1.27
CA ALA A 150 2.92 -19.40 -0.15
C ALA A 150 2.32 -20.55 -0.98
N ARG A 151 2.41 -21.80 -0.50
CA ARG A 151 1.74 -22.97 -1.11
C ARG A 151 0.28 -23.10 -0.64
N GLU A 152 0.01 -22.65 0.58
CA GLU A 152 -1.31 -22.72 1.20
C GLU A 152 -2.24 -21.57 0.75
N ARG A 153 -1.67 -20.41 0.40
CA ARG A 153 -2.40 -19.15 0.20
C ARG A 153 -1.92 -18.42 -1.04
N ARG A 154 -2.76 -17.52 -1.57
CA ARG A 154 -2.31 -16.52 -2.55
C ARG A 154 -1.49 -15.44 -1.86
N LEU A 155 -0.25 -15.78 -1.57
CA LEU A 155 0.68 -14.94 -0.81
C LEU A 155 1.23 -13.81 -1.68
N THR A 156 1.13 -12.59 -1.16
CA THR A 156 1.83 -11.41 -1.64
C THR A 156 3.06 -11.20 -0.75
N LEU A 157 4.26 -11.29 -1.32
CA LEU A 157 5.52 -11.05 -0.61
C LEU A 157 5.90 -9.57 -0.70
N ALA A 158 6.04 -8.91 0.43
CA ALA A 158 6.56 -7.56 0.58
C ALA A 158 7.87 -7.57 1.40
N GLY A 159 8.26 -6.42 1.94
CA GLY A 159 9.42 -6.31 2.82
C GLY A 159 10.74 -6.15 2.06
N GLY A 160 11.11 -4.90 1.80
CA GLY A 160 12.44 -4.57 1.29
C GLY A 160 12.76 -5.06 -0.13
N LEU A 161 11.72 -5.43 -0.90
CA LEU A 161 11.89 -5.83 -2.29
C LEU A 161 12.38 -4.66 -3.14
N ARG A 162 13.29 -4.97 -4.06
CA ARG A 162 14.00 -4.05 -4.94
C ARG A 162 14.37 -4.77 -6.25
N PRO A 163 14.75 -4.04 -7.31
CA PRO A 163 15.16 -4.66 -8.56
C PRO A 163 16.26 -5.71 -8.38
N ASP A 164 17.24 -5.46 -7.51
CA ASP A 164 18.41 -6.34 -7.27
C ASP A 164 18.07 -7.66 -6.58
N ASN A 165 16.94 -7.76 -5.86
CA ASN A 165 16.64 -8.91 -5.00
C ASN A 165 15.34 -9.67 -5.34
N VAL A 166 14.45 -9.08 -6.15
CA VAL A 166 13.11 -9.64 -6.41
C VAL A 166 13.16 -11.01 -7.11
N ALA A 167 14.11 -11.20 -8.04
CA ALA A 167 14.26 -12.49 -8.73
C ALA A 167 14.61 -13.62 -7.76
N ARG A 168 15.48 -13.36 -6.79
CA ARG A 168 15.83 -14.32 -5.72
C ARG A 168 14.61 -14.59 -4.84
N ALA A 169 13.87 -13.54 -4.46
CA ALA A 169 12.68 -13.67 -3.62
C ALA A 169 11.63 -14.59 -4.27
N ILE A 170 11.42 -14.42 -5.57
CA ILE A 170 10.48 -15.24 -6.34
C ILE A 170 10.97 -16.67 -6.45
N ALA A 171 12.24 -16.88 -6.79
CA ALA A 171 12.80 -18.23 -6.92
C ALA A 171 12.72 -19.02 -5.59
N GLU A 172 12.86 -18.31 -4.47
CA GLU A 172 12.87 -18.90 -3.14
C GLU A 172 11.45 -19.20 -2.61
N VAL A 173 10.53 -18.26 -2.75
CA VAL A 173 9.19 -18.31 -2.12
C VAL A 173 8.10 -18.78 -3.08
N ALA A 174 8.30 -18.59 -4.39
CA ALA A 174 7.28 -18.77 -5.42
C ALA A 174 5.93 -18.07 -5.07
N PRO A 175 5.94 -16.77 -4.73
CA PRO A 175 4.74 -16.08 -4.26
C PRO A 175 3.76 -15.84 -5.42
N TRP A 176 2.48 -15.73 -5.09
CA TRP A 176 1.43 -15.36 -6.05
C TRP A 176 1.64 -13.92 -6.57
N CYS A 177 2.05 -13.02 -5.68
CA CYS A 177 2.34 -11.62 -6.00
C CYS A 177 3.58 -11.12 -5.24
N VAL A 178 4.27 -10.14 -5.79
CA VAL A 178 5.27 -9.33 -5.07
C VAL A 178 4.77 -7.90 -4.92
N ASP A 179 5.01 -7.30 -3.77
CA ASP A 179 4.61 -5.91 -3.46
C ASP A 179 5.85 -5.05 -3.20
N VAL A 180 5.95 -3.94 -3.92
CA VAL A 180 7.09 -3.02 -3.82
C VAL A 180 6.63 -1.59 -3.59
N ALA A 181 7.26 -0.93 -2.61
CA ALA A 181 7.02 0.48 -2.28
C ALA A 181 8.32 1.29 -2.39
N SER A 182 9.11 1.35 -1.32
CA SER A 182 10.35 2.15 -1.23
C SER A 182 11.48 1.70 -2.14
N GLY A 183 11.50 0.42 -2.52
CA GLY A 183 12.56 -0.13 -3.38
C GLY A 183 12.56 0.38 -4.83
N VAL A 184 11.54 1.15 -5.21
CA VAL A 184 11.38 1.76 -6.55
C VAL A 184 10.99 3.24 -6.44
N GLU A 185 11.44 3.91 -5.37
CA GLU A 185 11.16 5.32 -5.11
C GLU A 185 12.43 6.17 -5.20
N HIS A 186 12.31 7.36 -5.78
CA HIS A 186 13.33 8.42 -5.64
C HIS A 186 13.22 9.10 -4.27
N ALA A 187 11.98 9.29 -3.80
CA ALA A 187 11.63 9.83 -2.50
C ALA A 187 10.32 9.17 -2.04
N PRO A 188 9.98 9.17 -0.73
CA PRO A 188 8.73 8.58 -0.25
C PRO A 188 7.52 9.08 -1.04
N GLY A 189 6.80 8.16 -1.70
CA GLY A 189 5.61 8.48 -2.50
C GLY A 189 5.87 8.93 -3.94
N VAL A 190 7.14 9.07 -4.36
CA VAL A 190 7.55 9.47 -5.72
C VAL A 190 8.27 8.31 -6.39
N LYS A 191 7.64 7.70 -7.41
CA LYS A 191 8.18 6.50 -8.06
C LYS A 191 9.31 6.84 -9.03
N ASP A 192 10.37 6.05 -8.99
CA ASP A 192 11.40 6.02 -10.03
C ASP A 192 10.97 5.02 -11.09
N LEU A 193 10.50 5.52 -12.24
CA LEU A 193 10.00 4.69 -13.33
C LEU A 193 11.08 3.79 -13.96
N THR A 194 12.37 4.16 -13.83
CA THR A 194 13.48 3.30 -14.25
C THR A 194 13.57 2.11 -13.30
N ALA A 195 13.57 2.34 -11.99
CA ALA A 195 13.58 1.27 -11.00
C ALA A 195 12.31 0.39 -11.08
N VAL A 196 11.13 0.96 -11.33
CA VAL A 196 9.91 0.18 -11.57
C VAL A 196 10.07 -0.72 -12.78
N ARG A 197 10.60 -0.20 -13.90
CA ARG A 197 10.84 -0.98 -15.12
C ARG A 197 11.82 -2.14 -14.86
N GLU A 198 12.93 -1.88 -14.19
CA GLU A 198 13.91 -2.91 -13.82
C GLU A 198 13.30 -3.97 -12.92
N PHE A 199 12.49 -3.56 -11.93
CA PHE A 199 11.75 -4.47 -11.07
C PHE A 199 10.84 -5.40 -11.88
N MET A 200 10.05 -4.84 -12.80
CA MET A 200 9.14 -5.62 -13.66
C MET A 200 9.90 -6.61 -14.56
N LEU A 201 11.03 -6.19 -15.14
CA LEU A 201 11.89 -7.06 -15.94
C LEU A 201 12.45 -8.23 -15.12
N ASN A 202 12.89 -7.96 -13.89
CA ASN A 202 13.45 -8.99 -13.01
C ASN A 202 12.39 -9.94 -12.46
N VAL A 203 11.12 -9.54 -12.39
CA VAL A 203 9.98 -10.44 -12.12
C VAL A 203 9.69 -11.32 -13.34
N GLY A 204 9.64 -10.74 -14.54
CA GLY A 204 9.32 -11.45 -15.79
C GLY A 204 10.44 -12.40 -16.25
N GLY A 205 11.70 -12.05 -15.98
CA GLY A 205 12.89 -12.81 -16.35
C GLY A 205 13.02 -14.17 -15.65
N VAL A 206 12.38 -14.35 -14.48
CA VAL A 206 12.37 -15.63 -13.74
C VAL A 206 11.69 -16.75 -14.54
N LEU A 207 10.84 -16.40 -15.51
CA LEU A 207 10.14 -17.38 -16.35
C LEU A 207 10.94 -17.82 -17.60
N ASN A 208 12.14 -17.30 -17.84
CA ASN A 208 12.93 -17.62 -19.03
C ASN A 208 14.32 -18.22 -18.75
N VAL A 209 14.56 -18.76 -17.55
CA VAL A 209 15.81 -19.49 -17.25
C VAL A 209 15.54 -20.98 -17.09
N GLY A 210 15.05 -21.58 -18.18
CA GLY A 210 15.36 -22.97 -18.50
C GLY A 210 16.75 -23.01 -19.14
N GLY A 211 17.80 -22.82 -18.35
CA GLY A 211 19.18 -22.90 -18.82
C GLY A 211 20.14 -21.98 -18.07
N VAL A 212 20.82 -22.54 -17.07
CA VAL A 212 22.07 -22.07 -16.45
C VAL A 212 21.96 -20.80 -15.59
N LEU A 213 21.83 -21.02 -14.28
CA LEU A 213 22.37 -20.12 -13.26
C LEU A 213 23.89 -20.02 -13.47
N ASN A 214 24.39 -18.89 -13.98
CA ASN A 214 25.81 -18.58 -13.88
C ASN A 214 26.02 -17.70 -12.65
N VAL A 215 26.41 -18.34 -11.54
CA VAL A 215 26.89 -17.67 -10.34
C VAL A 215 28.39 -17.47 -10.52
N GLY A 216 28.81 -16.22 -10.71
CA GLY A 216 30.21 -15.78 -10.50
C GLY A 216 31.24 -16.37 -11.45
N GLY A 217 31.62 -15.61 -12.47
CA GLY A 217 32.81 -15.90 -13.27
C GLY A 217 33.17 -14.71 -14.14
N VAL A 218 34.28 -14.05 -13.79
CA VAL A 218 34.92 -13.02 -14.62
C VAL A 218 35.27 -13.65 -15.96
N LEU A 219 34.65 -13.18 -17.04
CA LEU A 219 35.10 -13.46 -18.40
C LEU A 219 35.14 -12.14 -19.17
N ASN A 220 36.36 -11.62 -19.24
CA ASN A 220 36.76 -10.65 -20.25
C ASN A 220 36.69 -11.34 -21.62
N VAL A 221 35.80 -10.89 -22.50
CA VAL A 221 35.86 -11.23 -23.93
C VAL A 221 35.57 -9.99 -24.76
N GLY A 222 36.61 -9.60 -25.51
CA GLY A 222 36.63 -8.88 -26.78
C GLY A 222 35.43 -8.02 -27.18
N GLY A 223 35.69 -6.74 -27.41
CA GLY A 223 34.72 -5.76 -27.86
C GLY A 223 34.06 -6.08 -29.20
N VAL A 224 32.76 -5.77 -29.24
CA VAL A 224 32.04 -5.22 -30.40
C VAL A 224 31.05 -4.21 -29.81
N ALA A 225 31.02 -2.98 -30.34
CA ALA A 225 30.14 -1.92 -29.88
C ALA A 225 28.65 -2.28 -30.07
N PRO A 226 27.73 -1.84 -29.18
CA PRO A 226 26.31 -2.03 -29.42
C PRO A 226 25.79 -1.01 -30.44
N ASP A 227 25.31 -1.51 -31.58
CA ASP A 227 24.46 -0.75 -32.50
C ASP A 227 23.15 -0.37 -31.80
N THR A 228 22.81 0.91 -31.89
CA THR A 228 21.54 1.50 -31.48
C THR A 228 20.39 0.90 -32.32
N PRO A 229 19.29 0.41 -31.71
CA PRO A 229 18.18 -0.13 -32.47
C PRO A 229 17.43 1.00 -33.21
N THR A 230 17.23 0.81 -34.52
CA THR A 230 16.45 1.72 -35.36
C THR A 230 14.94 1.54 -35.15
N PRO A 231 14.12 2.55 -35.52
CA PRO A 231 12.69 2.64 -35.17
C PRO A 231 11.79 1.50 -35.67
N ASP A 232 12.26 0.69 -36.63
CA ASP A 232 11.44 -0.38 -37.24
C ASP A 232 11.31 -1.65 -36.39
N THR A 233 12.23 -1.88 -35.44
CA THR A 233 12.18 -3.07 -34.56
C THR A 233 11.03 -3.00 -33.55
N ALA A 234 10.57 -1.79 -33.20
CA ALA A 234 9.45 -1.56 -32.29
C ALA A 234 8.08 -1.87 -32.95
N LEU A 235 7.98 -1.80 -34.28
CA LEU A 235 6.75 -2.07 -35.01
C LEU A 235 6.50 -3.58 -35.16
N ALA A 236 7.55 -4.38 -35.31
CA ALA A 236 7.46 -5.83 -35.42
C ALA A 236 6.96 -6.52 -34.13
N LEU A 237 7.26 -5.94 -32.95
CA LEU A 237 6.78 -6.47 -31.67
C LEU A 237 5.27 -6.22 -31.45
N ARG A 238 4.71 -5.18 -32.07
CA ARG A 238 3.27 -4.85 -31.97
C ARG A 238 2.37 -5.84 -32.71
N ALA A 239 2.87 -6.48 -33.77
CA ALA A 239 2.08 -7.39 -34.60
C ALA A 239 1.89 -8.79 -33.97
N ARG A 240 2.76 -9.24 -33.05
CA ARG A 240 2.72 -10.60 -32.48
C ARG A 240 1.88 -10.75 -31.21
N VAL A 241 1.45 -9.66 -30.59
CA VAL A 241 0.60 -9.69 -29.37
C VAL A 241 -0.90 -9.73 -29.72
N ALA A 242 -1.28 -9.46 -30.98
CA ALA A 242 -2.67 -9.29 -31.40
C ALA A 242 -3.48 -10.60 -31.64
N SER A 243 -2.91 -11.79 -31.42
CA SER A 243 -3.53 -13.06 -31.86
C SER A 243 -3.70 -14.15 -30.79
N ARG A 244 -3.76 -13.81 -29.50
CA ARG A 244 -4.11 -14.79 -28.44
C ARG A 244 -5.52 -14.52 -27.88
N PRO A 245 -6.41 -15.53 -27.83
CA PRO A 245 -7.74 -15.37 -27.26
C PRO A 245 -7.66 -15.13 -25.74
N HIS A 246 -8.45 -14.15 -25.30
CA HIS A 246 -8.49 -13.64 -23.93
C HIS A 246 -9.18 -14.60 -22.95
N ALA A 247 -8.54 -14.89 -21.82
CA ALA A 247 -9.23 -15.34 -20.62
C ALA A 247 -9.71 -14.11 -19.83
N ARG A 248 -11.03 -13.95 -19.69
CA ARG A 248 -11.67 -12.94 -18.84
C ARG A 248 -11.40 -13.26 -17.36
N PRO A 249 -11.02 -12.29 -16.51
CA PRO A 249 -11.22 -12.43 -15.08
C PRO A 249 -12.72 -12.30 -14.78
N LEU A 250 -13.30 -13.30 -14.13
CA LEU A 250 -14.64 -13.24 -13.55
C LEU A 250 -14.59 -12.37 -12.29
N LEU A 251 -14.74 -11.06 -12.45
CA LEU A 251 -15.16 -10.16 -11.37
C LEU A 251 -16.68 -9.97 -11.52
N GLY A 252 -17.43 -10.29 -10.46
CA GLY A 252 -18.88 -10.12 -10.42
C GLY A 252 -19.30 -8.65 -10.57
N PRO A 253 -20.59 -8.38 -10.82
CA PRO A 253 -21.08 -7.02 -11.01
C PRO A 253 -20.94 -6.18 -9.74
N PRO A 254 -20.83 -4.84 -9.86
CA PRO A 254 -20.74 -3.94 -8.71
C PRO A 254 -22.01 -4.00 -7.85
N LEU A 255 -21.83 -3.88 -6.54
CA LEU A 255 -22.90 -3.88 -5.54
C LEU A 255 -23.86 -2.72 -5.77
N GLY A 256 -25.14 -3.04 -6.02
CA GLY A 256 -26.23 -2.09 -5.84
C GLY A 256 -26.54 -1.87 -4.35
N PRO A 257 -27.29 -0.81 -3.99
CA PRO A 257 -27.67 -0.58 -2.60
C PRO A 257 -28.53 -1.75 -2.06
N PRO A 258 -28.36 -2.13 -0.78
CA PRO A 258 -29.17 -3.20 -0.20
C PRO A 258 -30.66 -2.80 -0.20
N GLY A 259 -31.51 -3.69 -0.69
CA GLY A 259 -32.96 -3.57 -0.55
C GLY A 259 -33.39 -3.64 0.93
N PRO A 260 -34.61 -3.15 1.26
CA PRO A 260 -35.11 -3.20 2.63
C PRO A 260 -35.20 -4.65 3.14
N PRO A 261 -34.98 -4.90 4.44
CA PRO A 261 -35.05 -6.24 5.00
C PRO A 261 -36.44 -6.84 4.79
N GLY A 262 -36.48 -8.06 4.24
CA GLY A 262 -37.70 -8.86 4.13
C GLY A 262 -38.21 -9.29 5.51
N PRO A 263 -39.51 -9.63 5.63
CA PRO A 263 -40.10 -10.02 6.91
C PRO A 263 -39.42 -11.28 7.47
N LEU A 264 -39.19 -11.26 8.79
CA LEU A 264 -38.63 -12.38 9.53
C LEU A 264 -39.54 -13.62 9.43
N PRO A 265 -38.98 -14.84 9.29
CA PRO A 265 -39.78 -16.05 9.29
C PRO A 265 -40.41 -16.27 10.66
N ALA A 266 -41.70 -16.65 10.66
CA ALA A 266 -42.43 -17.02 11.86
C ALA A 266 -41.79 -18.24 12.55
N PRO A 267 -41.78 -18.29 13.89
CA PRO A 267 -41.25 -19.45 14.62
C PRO A 267 -42.13 -20.69 14.38
N PRO A 268 -41.54 -21.90 14.36
CA PRO A 268 -42.30 -23.13 14.21
C PRO A 268 -43.18 -23.37 15.44
N LEU A 269 -44.47 -23.62 15.19
CA LEU A 269 -45.41 -24.13 16.19
C LEU A 269 -45.11 -25.63 16.41
N GLY A 270 -44.56 -25.97 17.58
CA GLY A 270 -44.37 -27.35 18.03
C GLY A 270 -44.70 -27.45 19.53
N GLY A 271 -45.61 -28.37 19.87
CA GLY A 271 -46.27 -28.52 21.18
C GLY A 271 -45.43 -29.13 22.31
N PRO A 272 -46.07 -29.47 23.46
CA PRO A 272 -45.42 -29.50 24.77
C PRO A 272 -44.69 -30.82 25.02
N GLY A 273 -43.42 -30.73 25.43
CA GLY A 273 -42.62 -31.87 25.85
C GLY A 273 -41.68 -31.49 27.00
N ALA A 274 -41.96 -32.05 28.18
CA ALA A 274 -41.13 -32.24 29.37
C ALA A 274 -40.01 -31.21 29.68
N ALA A 275 -40.26 -30.40 30.72
CA ALA A 275 -39.26 -29.56 31.35
C ALA A 275 -38.23 -30.41 32.13
N GLU A 276 -37.00 -30.47 31.63
CA GLU A 276 -35.84 -30.89 32.42
C GLU A 276 -35.25 -29.65 33.11
N ARG A 277 -35.26 -29.67 34.45
CA ARG A 277 -34.73 -28.58 35.28
C ARG A 277 -33.21 -28.60 35.26
N VAL A 278 -32.60 -27.60 34.64
CA VAL A 278 -31.17 -27.29 34.81
C VAL A 278 -30.99 -26.52 36.12
N PRO A 279 -30.12 -26.97 37.06
CA PRO A 279 -29.86 -26.23 38.30
C PRO A 279 -28.98 -24.98 38.01
N PRO A 280 -29.08 -23.92 38.82
CA PRO A 280 -28.33 -22.69 38.59
C PRO A 280 -26.82 -22.89 38.83
N LEU A 281 -25.99 -22.32 37.95
CA LEU A 281 -24.55 -22.20 38.13
C LEU A 281 -24.23 -21.34 39.37
N GLU A 282 -23.35 -21.85 40.22
CA GLU A 282 -22.76 -21.08 41.33
C GLU A 282 -21.83 -19.96 40.80
N PRO A 283 -21.79 -18.79 41.44
CA PRO A 283 -20.84 -17.73 41.11
C PRO A 283 -19.40 -18.10 41.54
N PRO A 284 -18.36 -17.59 40.84
CA PRO A 284 -16.97 -17.91 41.16
C PRO A 284 -16.55 -17.33 42.53
N PRO A 285 -15.59 -17.99 43.23
CA PRO A 285 -15.16 -17.54 44.56
C PRO A 285 -14.47 -16.18 44.49
N GLY A 286 -14.86 -15.29 45.42
CA GLY A 286 -14.23 -13.99 45.62
C GLY A 286 -12.79 -14.10 46.14
N PRO A 287 -12.00 -13.02 46.02
CA PRO A 287 -10.59 -13.03 46.44
C PRO A 287 -10.45 -13.20 47.96
N PRO A 288 -9.37 -13.83 48.44
CA PRO A 288 -9.19 -14.11 49.86
C PRO A 288 -8.96 -12.83 50.67
N LEU A 289 -9.73 -12.70 51.77
CA LEU A 289 -9.54 -11.69 52.80
C LEU A 289 -8.31 -12.05 53.64
N GLY A 290 -7.21 -11.31 53.44
CA GLY A 290 -6.03 -11.33 54.31
C GLY A 290 -6.12 -10.24 55.38
N GLY A 291 -6.17 -10.65 56.65
CA GLY A 291 -6.05 -9.78 57.83
C GLY A 291 -4.61 -9.31 58.09
N PRO A 292 -4.40 -8.44 59.11
CA PRO A 292 -3.36 -7.43 59.12
C PRO A 292 -2.03 -7.93 59.70
N GLY A 293 -0.91 -7.48 59.14
CA GLY A 293 0.40 -7.76 59.70
C GLY A 293 1.55 -6.97 59.06
N ALA A 294 2.22 -6.20 59.92
CA ALA A 294 3.58 -5.65 59.79
C ALA A 294 3.83 -4.53 58.77
N ALA A 295 4.07 -3.35 59.35
CA ALA A 295 4.60 -2.16 58.72
C ALA A 295 6.08 -2.34 58.33
N GLU A 296 6.44 -1.93 57.13
CA GLU A 296 7.83 -1.59 56.79
C GLU A 296 7.86 -0.27 56.01
N ARG A 297 8.78 0.60 56.45
CA ARG A 297 8.82 2.03 56.15
C ARG A 297 9.42 2.28 54.76
N ALA A 298 8.74 3.05 53.93
CA ALA A 298 9.31 3.69 52.74
C ALA A 298 9.59 5.20 53.03
N PRO A 299 10.67 5.79 52.50
CA PRO A 299 10.98 7.22 52.68
C PRO A 299 10.13 8.13 51.76
N PRO A 300 9.93 9.41 52.13
CA PRO A 300 8.84 10.23 51.59
C PRO A 300 9.12 10.83 50.21
N ARG A 301 8.06 10.88 49.38
CA ARG A 301 7.98 11.72 48.18
C ARG A 301 7.60 13.14 48.58
N ALA A 302 8.30 14.11 48.00
CA ALA A 302 8.03 15.53 48.16
C ALA A 302 6.66 15.93 47.59
N GLU A 303 5.87 16.61 48.41
CA GLU A 303 4.63 17.27 48.03
C GLU A 303 4.92 18.57 47.26
N ARG A 304 4.19 18.79 46.16
CA ARG A 304 4.03 20.10 45.52
C ARG A 304 2.62 20.61 45.84
N PRO A 305 2.46 21.83 46.36
CA PRO A 305 1.13 22.39 46.55
C PRO A 305 0.57 22.99 45.24
N LEU A 306 -0.75 22.89 45.12
CA LEU A 306 -1.63 23.48 44.11
C LEU A 306 -2.43 24.61 44.76
N ALA A 307 -2.44 25.79 44.14
CA ALA A 307 -3.44 26.86 44.13
C ALA A 307 -2.71 28.13 43.66
N GLY A 308 -3.19 29.02 42.80
CA GLY A 308 -4.44 29.35 42.11
C GLY A 308 -4.08 30.72 41.48
N GLU A 309 -4.38 31.04 40.23
CA GLU A 309 -5.62 31.67 39.76
C GLU A 309 -5.23 32.45 38.48
N LEU A 310 -6.17 32.52 37.53
CA LEU A 310 -6.48 33.66 36.66
C LEU A 310 -5.33 34.40 35.94
N GLU A 311 -5.25 34.24 34.61
CA GLU A 311 -5.56 35.35 33.68
C GLU A 311 -5.54 34.92 32.21
N ARG A 312 -6.48 35.49 31.45
CA ARG A 312 -6.58 35.42 30.00
C ARG A 312 -5.59 36.42 29.40
N ALA A 313 -4.88 36.04 28.35
CA ALA A 313 -4.19 37.00 27.48
C ALA A 313 -4.35 36.61 26.01
N GLU A 314 -4.98 37.50 25.26
CA GLU A 314 -5.11 37.50 23.80
C GLU A 314 -3.75 37.71 23.11
N PRO A 315 -3.55 37.26 21.86
CA PRO A 315 -2.44 37.71 21.04
C PRO A 315 -2.83 38.98 20.27
N SER A 316 -2.26 40.13 20.64
CA SER A 316 -2.37 41.36 19.86
C SER A 316 -1.03 41.84 19.29
N ARG A 317 -0.99 41.82 17.95
CA ARG A 317 -0.43 42.83 17.03
C ARG A 317 1.09 43.00 16.95
N THR A 318 1.68 42.27 16.00
CA THR A 318 2.80 42.78 15.19
C THR A 318 2.28 43.82 14.19
N ARG A 319 2.88 45.00 14.20
CA ARG A 319 2.48 46.18 13.41
C ARG A 319 2.64 45.98 11.90
N GLN A 320 1.66 46.53 11.20
CA GLN A 320 1.56 46.74 9.76
C GLN A 320 2.64 47.70 9.24
N ARG A 321 3.05 47.51 7.97
CA ARG A 321 3.43 48.57 7.03
C ARG A 321 2.43 48.56 5.87
N PRO A 322 1.92 49.71 5.39
CA PRO A 322 0.84 49.75 4.43
C PRO A 322 1.32 49.79 2.97
N LEU A 323 0.47 49.23 2.10
CA LEU A 323 0.43 49.45 0.65
C LEU A 323 -0.69 50.46 0.34
N ALA A 324 -0.33 51.51 -0.39
CA ALA A 324 -1.15 52.30 -1.31
C ALA A 324 -0.11 52.99 -2.22
N GLY A 325 -0.11 52.94 -3.55
CA GLY A 325 -1.16 52.67 -4.53
C GLY A 325 -1.05 53.82 -5.51
N GLU A 326 -0.72 53.56 -6.78
CA GLU A 326 -1.13 54.38 -7.93
C GLU A 326 -0.61 53.75 -9.24
N LEU A 327 -1.57 53.47 -10.12
CA LEU A 327 -1.41 53.16 -11.53
C LEU A 327 -1.55 54.48 -12.29
N GLU A 328 -0.64 54.80 -13.22
CA GLU A 328 -1.06 55.41 -14.49
C GLU A 328 0.02 55.33 -15.58
N ARG A 329 -0.47 55.23 -16.81
CA ARG A 329 0.25 54.95 -18.07
C ARG A 329 0.68 56.27 -18.73
N ALA A 330 1.78 56.27 -19.47
CA ALA A 330 1.87 56.98 -20.75
C ALA A 330 3.10 56.54 -21.57
N GLU A 331 2.88 56.51 -22.87
CA GLU A 331 3.63 55.93 -24.00
C GLU A 331 4.86 56.76 -24.51
N PRO A 332 5.56 56.33 -25.59
CA PRO A 332 7.01 56.48 -25.77
C PRO A 332 7.43 57.63 -26.70
N SER A 333 8.73 57.93 -26.73
CA SER A 333 9.34 58.79 -27.77
C SER A 333 10.68 58.23 -28.27
N ARG A 334 10.84 58.38 -29.59
CA ARG A 334 11.83 57.76 -30.49
C ARG A 334 13.09 58.60 -30.61
N THR A 335 14.25 57.94 -30.80
CA THR A 335 15.35 58.37 -31.71
C THR A 335 16.31 57.19 -31.90
N ARG A 336 16.22 56.42 -32.99
CA ARG A 336 16.94 56.54 -34.30
C ARG A 336 18.47 56.36 -34.26
N GLN A 337 18.90 55.40 -35.10
CA GLN A 337 20.17 55.33 -35.88
C GLN A 337 21.44 54.95 -35.07
N THR A 338 22.24 53.93 -35.39
CA THR A 338 22.79 53.49 -36.70
C THR A 338 23.35 52.04 -36.60
N SER A 339 23.21 51.23 -37.66
CA SER A 339 24.19 50.19 -38.08
C SER A 339 25.30 50.86 -38.92
N PRO A 340 26.42 50.23 -39.38
CA PRO A 340 26.75 48.79 -39.48
C PRO A 340 28.24 48.39 -39.19
N ARG A 341 28.57 47.09 -39.15
CA ARG A 341 29.59 46.40 -39.99
C ARG A 341 30.21 45.14 -39.36
N ARG A 342 30.10 44.04 -40.12
CA ARG A 342 31.14 43.09 -40.58
C ARG A 342 32.24 42.57 -39.63
N GLY A 343 32.27 41.24 -39.54
CA GLY A 343 33.46 40.35 -39.54
C GLY A 343 32.91 38.92 -39.44
N ARG A 344 32.96 38.00 -40.42
CA ARG A 344 34.00 37.43 -41.29
C ARG A 344 35.16 36.77 -40.54
N SER A 345 35.35 35.48 -40.85
CA SER A 345 36.41 34.52 -40.45
C SER A 345 36.26 33.92 -39.05
N GLY A 346 36.37 32.60 -38.84
CA GLY A 346 36.64 31.51 -39.78
C GLY A 346 36.88 30.20 -39.03
N ARG A 347 36.82 29.10 -39.80
CA ARG A 347 37.10 27.69 -39.49
C ARG A 347 36.02 26.92 -38.72
#